data_AF-A0A6M3K810-F1
#
_entry.id   AF-A0A6M3K810-F1
#
_cell.length_a   1.000
_cell.length_b   1.000
_cell.length_c   1.000
_cell.angle_alpha   90.00
_cell.angle_beta   90.00
_cell.angle_gamma   90.00
#
_symmetry.space_group_name_H-M   'P 1'
#
loop_
_entity.id
_entity.type
_entity.pdbx_description
1 polymer ?
#
loop_
_entity_poly.entity_id
_entity_poly.type
_entity_poly.pdbx_seq_one_letter_code
_entity_poly.pdbx_strand_id
1 'polypeptide(L)' 'MKLTEWQKIRKINNTELARLFGVHPSYITYLKRMQRTPSLALACKIQEITGGKVRVEDLYPGNQ' A
#
# COMPACT_ATOMS: atom_id res chain seq x y z
N MET A 1 -9.75 5.43 0.50
CA MET A 1 -9.76 4.70 1.80
C MET A 1 -8.32 4.36 2.12
N LYS A 2 -7.89 4.46 3.38
CA LYS A 2 -6.46 4.26 3.69
C LYS A 2 -6.09 2.78 3.63
N LEU A 3 -4.83 2.50 3.27
CA LEU A 3 -4.28 1.14 3.23
C LEU A 3 -4.43 0.40 4.57
N THR A 4 -4.28 1.11 5.68
CA THR A 4 -4.44 0.57 7.05
C THR A 4 -5.87 0.10 7.32
N GLU A 5 -6.87 0.80 6.79
CA GLU A 5 -8.28 0.40 6.91
C GLU A 5 -8.56 -0.83 6.05
N TRP A 6 -8.05 -0.86 4.82
CA TRP A 6 -8.20 -2.00 3.92
C TRP A 6 -7.65 -3.27 4.54
N GLN A 7 -6.45 -3.15 5.12
CA GLN A 7 -5.81 -4.24 5.83
C GLN A 7 -6.63 -4.73 7.02
N LYS A 8 -7.19 -3.82 7.83
CA LYS A 8 -8.03 -4.19 8.98
C LYS A 8 -9.28 -4.96 8.53
N ILE A 9 -9.92 -4.52 7.45
CA ILE A 9 -11.10 -5.21 6.87
C ILE A 9 -10.74 -6.62 6.40
N ARG A 10 -9.59 -6.77 5.73
CA ARG A 10 -9.10 -8.06 5.25
C ARG A 10 -8.53 -8.96 6.35
N LYS A 11 -8.30 -8.45 7.56
CA LYS A 11 -7.68 -9.17 8.71
C LYS A 11 -6.33 -9.81 8.38
N ILE A 12 -5.54 -9.18 7.52
CA ILE A 12 -4.21 -9.65 7.12
C ILE A 12 -3.10 -8.87 7.83
N ASN A 13 -1.97 -9.54 8.09
CA ASN A 13 -0.82 -8.90 8.74
C ASN A 13 0.10 -8.19 7.71
N ASN A 14 1.11 -7.45 8.17
CA ASN A 14 2.03 -6.73 7.28
C ASN A 14 2.85 -7.67 6.39
N THR A 15 3.17 -8.87 6.86
CA THR A 15 3.94 -9.87 6.11
C THR A 15 3.13 -10.40 4.92
N GLU A 16 1.86 -10.68 5.12
CA GLU A 16 0.94 -11.07 4.06
C GLU A 16 0.69 -9.94 3.08
N LEU A 17 0.51 -8.72 3.58
CA LEU A 17 0.39 -7.53 2.75
C LEU A 17 1.61 -7.34 1.85
N ALA A 18 2.80 -7.55 2.42
CA ALA A 18 4.06 -7.46 1.70
C ALA A 18 4.20 -8.53 0.63
N ARG A 19 3.79 -9.78 0.93
CA ARG A 19 3.72 -10.86 -0.05
C ARG A 19 2.78 -10.54 -1.22
N LEU A 20 1.59 -10.02 -0.94
CA LEU A 20 0.63 -9.63 -1.97
C LEU A 20 1.21 -8.56 -2.90
N PHE A 21 1.87 -7.56 -2.33
CA PHE A 21 2.43 -6.46 -3.11
C PHE A 21 3.77 -6.84 -3.78
N GLY A 22 4.42 -7.90 -3.32
CA GLY A 22 5.74 -8.33 -3.79
C GLY A 22 6.87 -7.45 -3.26
N VAL A 23 6.76 -6.99 -2.01
CA VAL A 23 7.74 -6.11 -1.35
C VAL A 23 8.22 -6.71 -0.03
N HIS A 24 9.27 -6.16 0.55
CA HIS A 24 9.74 -6.58 1.87
C HIS A 24 8.76 -6.14 2.99
N PRO A 25 8.52 -6.93 4.05
CA PRO A 25 7.61 -6.57 5.15
C PRO A 25 7.91 -5.21 5.80
N SER A 26 9.20 -4.87 5.95
CA SER A 26 9.60 -3.55 6.48
C SER A 26 9.12 -2.40 5.60
N TYR A 27 9.01 -2.61 4.28
CA TYR A 27 8.52 -1.60 3.33
C TYR A 27 7.09 -1.19 3.64
N ILE A 28 6.23 -2.13 4.05
CA ILE A 28 4.86 -1.84 4.45
C ILE A 28 4.81 -0.91 5.66
N THR A 29 5.72 -1.09 6.62
CA THR A 29 5.81 -0.21 7.79
C THR A 29 6.19 1.22 7.37
N TYR A 30 7.15 1.39 6.47
CA TYR A 30 7.53 2.70 5.94
C TYR A 30 6.40 3.35 5.14
N LEU A 31 5.72 2.56 4.31
CA LEU A 31 4.58 3.00 3.50
C LEU A 31 3.45 3.53 4.38
N LYS A 32 3.09 2.80 5.43
CA LYS A 32 2.06 3.21 6.40
C LYS A 32 2.40 4.47 7.18
N ARG A 33 3.69 4.67 7.45
CA ARG A 33 4.20 5.87 8.13
C ARG A 33 4.41 7.05 7.18
N MET A 34 4.10 6.88 5.88
CA MET A 34 4.41 7.84 4.81
C MET A 34 5.88 8.26 4.78
N GLN A 35 6.79 7.43 5.31
CA GLN A 35 8.23 7.70 5.30
C GLN A 35 8.86 7.35 3.95
N ARG A 36 8.18 6.53 3.15
CA ARG A 36 8.56 6.24 1.78
C ARG A 36 7.33 6.24 0.89
N THR A 37 7.48 6.95 -0.22
CA THR A 37 6.53 6.91 -1.33
C THR A 37 6.84 5.68 -2.20
N PRO A 38 5.85 4.84 -2.52
CA PRO A 38 6.02 3.75 -3.48
C PRO A 38 6.32 4.30 -4.86
N SER A 39 6.91 3.48 -5.73
CA SER A 39 6.96 3.81 -7.14
C SER A 39 5.54 3.86 -7.72
N LEU A 40 5.33 4.63 -8.80
CA LEU A 40 4.04 4.70 -9.48
C LEU A 40 3.53 3.30 -9.88
N ALA A 41 4.41 2.44 -10.38
CA ALA A 41 4.09 1.06 -10.73
C ALA A 41 3.59 0.25 -9.52
N LEU A 42 4.23 0.40 -8.36
CA LEU A 42 3.80 -0.27 -7.13
C LEU A 42 2.47 0.29 -6.62
N ALA A 43 2.27 1.61 -6.70
CA ALA A 43 1.01 2.25 -6.33
C ALA A 43 -0.15 1.74 -7.21
N CYS A 44 0.05 1.65 -8.53
CA CYS A 44 -0.93 1.09 -9.46
C CYS A 44 -1.26 -0.37 -9.10
N LYS A 45 -0.22 -1.18 -8.87
CA LYS A 45 -0.40 -2.59 -8.46
C LYS A 45 -1.19 -2.72 -7.15
N ILE A 46 -0.93 -1.87 -6.16
CA ILE A 46 -1.69 -1.86 -4.91
C ILE A 46 -3.15 -1.49 -5.18
N GLN A 47 -3.42 -0.49 -6.03
CA GLN A 47 -4.78 -0.12 -6.41
C GLN A 47 -5.51 -1.30 -7.08
N GLU A 48 -4.86 -2.02 -7.99
CA GLU A 48 -5.42 -3.22 -8.64
C GLU A 48 -5.73 -4.33 -7.63
N ILE A 49 -4.78 -4.69 -6.77
CA ILE A 49 -4.95 -5.74 -5.74
C ILE A 49 -6.06 -5.39 -4.76
N THR A 50 -6.19 -4.10 -4.41
CA THR A 50 -7.23 -3.64 -3.49
C THR A 50 -8.58 -3.41 -4.17
N GLY A 51 -8.67 -3.61 -5.49
CA GLY A 51 -9.90 -3.40 -6.27
C GLY A 51 -10.34 -1.93 -6.29
N GLY A 52 -9.39 -1.01 -6.37
CA GLY A 52 -9.66 0.44 -6.37
C GLY A 52 -10.01 1.03 -5.00
N LYS A 53 -9.99 0.24 -3.92
CA LYS A 53 -10.31 0.72 -2.56
C LYS A 53 -9.22 1.65 -2.02
N VAL A 54 -7.97 1.31 -2.26
CA VAL A 54 -6.81 2.17 -1.98
C VAL A 54 -6.39 2.80 -3.30
N ARG A 55 -6.43 4.14 -3.38
CA ARG A 55 -6.09 4.84 -4.62
C ARG A 55 -4.58 5.07 -4.70
N VAL A 56 -4.08 5.17 -5.93
CA VAL A 56 -2.70 5.60 -6.19
C VAL A 56 -2.42 6.94 -5.51
N GLU A 57 -3.35 7.89 -5.53
CA GLU A 57 -3.22 9.23 -4.93
C GLU A 57 -2.99 9.20 -3.41
N ASP A 58 -3.59 8.22 -2.72
CA ASP A 58 -3.40 8.02 -1.27
C ASP A 58 -1.99 7.49 -0.93
N LEU A 59 -1.32 6.85 -1.89
CA LEU A 59 -0.03 6.18 -1.72
C LEU A 59 1.12 6.99 -2.31
N TYR A 60 0.86 7.65 -3.43
CA TYR A 60 1.74 8.51 -4.19
C TYR A 60 1.11 9.91 -4.23
N PRO A 61 1.15 10.65 -3.11
CA PRO A 61 0.89 12.08 -3.17
C PRO A 61 2.03 12.65 -4.03
N GLY A 62 1.73 13.00 -5.27
CA GLY A 62 2.74 13.48 -6.21
C GLY A 62 3.57 14.57 -5.54
N ASN A 63 4.88 14.41 -5.56
CA ASN A 63 5.78 15.51 -5.27
C ASN A 63 5.62 16.47 -6.47
N GLN A 64 4.73 17.45 -6.34
CA GLN A 64 4.77 18.68 -7.14
C GLN A 64 6.07 19.43 -6.84
#